data_AF-A0A7R6YXE8-F1
#
_entry.id   AF-A0A7R6YXE8-F1
#
_cell.length_a   1.000
_cell.length_b   1.000
_cell.length_c   1.000
_cell.angle_alpha   90.00
_cell.angle_beta   90.00
_cell.angle_gamma   90.00
#
_symmetry.space_group_name_H-M   'P 1'
#
loop_
_entity.id
_entity.type
_entity.pdbx_description
1 polymer ?
#
loop_
_entity_poly.entity_id
_entity_poly.type
_entity_poly.pdbx_seq_one_letter_code
_entity_poly.pdbx_strand_id
1 'polypeptide(L)' 'MTIRFEAVPNPSCRFEIWDNETGEPVVHHDRLLTFASAKSAARIADFLNGGRSHRRRALAAERRVADRDLGWGG' A
#
# COMPACT_ATOMS: atom_id res chain seq x y z
N MET A 1 12.82 7.89 5.46
CA MET A 1 11.76 7.35 4.58
C MET A 1 10.48 7.99 5.05
N THR A 2 10.03 9.03 4.36
CA THR A 2 8.87 9.83 4.80
C THR A 2 7.60 9.00 4.62
N ILE A 3 6.79 8.88 5.66
CA ILE A 3 5.52 8.15 5.62
C ILE A 3 4.55 8.97 4.79
N ARG A 4 4.10 8.43 3.65
CA ARG A 4 3.17 9.15 2.75
C ARG A 4 1.73 8.98 3.21
N PHE A 5 1.34 7.76 3.54
CA PHE A 5 -0.02 7.47 4.00
C PHE A 5 -0.05 7.28 5.50
N GLU A 6 -0.95 7.98 6.19
CA GLU A 6 -1.07 7.94 7.64
C GLU A 6 -2.50 7.64 8.07
N ALA A 7 -2.66 6.90 9.17
CA ALA A 7 -3.94 6.65 9.80
C ALA A 7 -4.23 7.72 10.86
N VAL A 8 -5.18 8.61 10.56
CA VAL A 8 -5.53 9.76 11.42
C VAL A 8 -6.87 9.48 12.12
N PRO A 9 -6.97 9.67 13.44
CA PRO A 9 -8.24 9.55 14.16
C PRO A 9 -9.20 10.70 13.79
N ASN A 10 -10.45 10.37 13.52
CA ASN A 10 -11.55 11.31 13.30
C ASN A 10 -12.43 11.38 14.58
N PRO A 11 -12.99 12.56 14.92
CA PRO A 11 -13.96 12.77 16.01
C PRO A 11 -15.12 11.76 16.10
N SER A 12 -15.50 11.11 15.00
CA SER A 12 -16.56 10.09 14.92
C SER A 12 -16.11 8.70 15.40
N CYS A 13 -15.08 8.61 16.24
CA CYS A 13 -14.46 7.36 16.70
C CYS A 13 -14.00 6.43 15.54
N ARG A 14 -13.57 7.03 14.43
CA ARG A 14 -13.07 6.32 13.24
C ARG A 14 -11.63 6.72 12.93
N PHE A 15 -11.01 5.98 12.02
CA PHE A 15 -9.68 6.26 11.52
C PHE A 15 -9.75 6.42 10.01
N GLU A 16 -9.23 7.54 9.52
CA GLU A 16 -9.13 7.87 8.10
C GLU A 16 -7.71 7.68 7.62
N ILE A 17 -7.55 7.34 6.35
CA ILE A 17 -6.22 7.35 5.74
C ILE A 17 -6.01 8.71 5.07
N TRP A 18 -4.91 9.37 5.37
CA TRP A 18 -4.52 10.67 4.82
C TRP A 18 -3.25 10.52 3.97
N ASP A 19 -3.20 11.23 2.84
CA ASP A 19 -1.98 11.38 2.04
C ASP A 19 -1.28 12.67 2.49
N ASN A 20 -0.17 12.50 3.21
CA ASN A 20 0.65 13.58 3.75
C ASN A 20 1.35 14.40 2.65
N GLU A 21 1.41 13.91 1.41
CA GLU A 21 1.97 14.65 0.27
C GLU A 21 1.00 15.73 -0.23
N THR A 22 -0.30 15.42 -0.27
CA THR A 22 -1.34 16.34 -0.73
C THR A 22 -2.06 17.05 0.41
N GLY A 23 -1.97 16.52 1.63
CA GLY A 23 -2.74 17.00 2.77
C GLY A 23 -4.22 16.64 2.70
N GLU A 24 -4.58 15.59 1.96
CA GLU A 24 -5.98 15.22 1.66
C GLU A 24 -6.27 13.79 2.12
N PRO A 25 -7.52 13.47 2.48
CA PRO A 25 -7.91 12.11 2.81
C PRO A 25 -7.93 11.21 1.56
N VAL A 26 -7.57 9.95 1.74
CA VAL A 26 -7.60 8.95 0.68
C VAL A 26 -9.05 8.53 0.41
N VAL A 27 -9.43 8.60 -0.86
CA VAL A 27 -10.77 8.24 -1.36
C VAL A 27 -10.67 7.01 -2.28
N HIS A 28 -11.57 6.05 -2.10
CA HIS A 28 -11.72 4.88 -2.95
C HIS A 28 -13.19 4.71 -3.37
N HIS A 29 -13.45 4.63 -4.67
CA HIS A 29 -14.81 4.59 -5.23
C HIS A 29 -15.73 5.69 -4.67
N ASP A 30 -15.24 6.94 -4.73
CA ASP A 30 -15.95 8.14 -4.26
C ASP A 30 -16.30 8.11 -2.76
N ARG A 31 -15.61 7.29 -1.96
CA ARG A 31 -15.80 7.19 -0.51
C ARG A 31 -14.49 7.31 0.24
N LEU A 32 -14.53 8.04 1.36
CA LEU A 32 -13.41 8.13 2.29
C LEU A 32 -13.02 6.75 2.80
N LEU A 33 -11.73 6.45 2.75
CA LEU A 33 -11.18 5.20 3.26
C LEU A 33 -11.13 5.27 4.80
N THR A 34 -12.20 4.80 5.43
CA THR A 34 -12.43 4.91 6.87
C THR A 34 -12.49 3.53 7.53
N PHE A 35 -11.99 3.44 8.76
CA PHE A 35 -11.93 2.21 9.54
C PHE A 35 -12.44 2.43 10.95
N ALA A 36 -13.08 1.41 11.53
CA ALA A 36 -13.54 1.42 12.91
C ALA A 36 -12.42 1.17 13.94
N SER A 37 -11.22 0.77 13.50
CA SER A 37 -10.10 0.41 14.38
C SER A 37 -8.78 0.97 13.86
N ALA A 38 -7.97 1.51 14.79
CA ALA A 38 -6.61 1.97 14.52
C ALA A 38 -5.76 0.88 13.87
N LYS A 39 -5.90 -0.38 14.34
CA LYS A 39 -5.13 -1.51 13.84
C LYS A 39 -5.41 -1.79 12.36
N SER A 40 -6.67 -1.71 11.95
CA SER A 40 -7.07 -1.92 10.56
C SER A 40 -6.58 -0.78 9.67
N ALA A 41 -6.73 0.47 10.12
CA ALA A 41 -6.23 1.64 9.41
C ALA A 41 -4.71 1.61 9.24
N ALA A 42 -3.96 1.31 10.30
CA ALA A 42 -2.50 1.19 10.27
C ALA A 42 -2.03 0.13 9.26
N ARG A 43 -2.64 -1.06 9.25
CA ARG A 43 -2.30 -2.12 8.27
C ARG A 43 -2.49 -1.67 6.83
N ILE A 44 -3.53 -0.87 6.56
CA ILE A 44 -3.80 -0.36 5.21
C ILE A 44 -2.84 0.77 4.85
N ALA A 45 -2.56 1.70 5.77
CA ALA A 45 -1.52 2.71 5.59
C ALA A 45 -0.15 2.07 5.29
N ASP A 46 0.24 1.06 6.07
CA ASP A 46 1.47 0.29 5.86
C ASP A 46 1.49 -0.42 4.51
N PHE A 47 0.37 -0.98 4.08
CA PHE A 47 0.25 -1.60 2.76
C PHE A 47 0.45 -0.57 1.64
N LEU A 48 -0.17 0.61 1.74
CA LEU A 48 -0.04 1.69 0.75
C LEU A 48 1.39 2.23 0.69
N ASN A 49 2.04 2.41 1.85
CA ASN A 49 3.45 2.78 1.94
C ASN A 49 4.39 1.67 1.42
N GLY A 50 4.03 0.41 1.68
CA GLY A 50 4.79 -0.80 1.30
C GLY A 50 4.61 -1.25 -0.16
N GLY A 51 3.60 -0.74 -0.87
CA GLY A 51 3.35 -1.04 -2.29
C GLY A 51 4.53 -0.72 -3.22
N ARG A 52 5.39 0.24 -2.84
CA ARG A 52 6.67 0.51 -3.54
C ARG A 52 7.66 -0.66 -3.45
N SER A 53 7.60 -1.47 -2.40
CA SER A 53 8.44 -2.65 -2.19
C SER A 53 7.88 -3.92 -2.84
N HIS A 54 6.56 -4.02 -3.01
CA HIS A 54 5.94 -5.11 -3.76
C HIS A 54 6.22 -5.02 -5.26
N ARG A 55 6.34 -3.82 -5.84
CA ARG A 55 6.82 -3.65 -7.23
C ARG A 55 8.24 -4.19 -7.43
N ARG A 56 9.15 -3.98 -6.47
CA ARG A 56 10.52 -4.55 -6.53
C ARG A 56 10.54 -6.07 -6.41
N ARG A 57 9.66 -6.65 -5.58
CA ARG A 57 9.55 -8.11 -5.43
C ARG A 57 8.88 -8.79 -6.64
N ALA A 58 7.92 -8.13 -7.28
CA ALA A 58 7.32 -8.61 -8.54
C ALA A 58 8.34 -8.64 -9.69
N LEU A 59 9.13 -7.56 -9.88
CA LEU A 59 10.21 -7.53 -10.88
C LEU A 59 11.31 -8.58 -10.62
N ALA A 60 11.62 -8.86 -9.35
CA ALA A 60 12.57 -9.93 -9.00
C ALA A 60 12.01 -11.34 -9.26
N ALA A 61 10.68 -11.52 -9.22
CA ALA A 61 10.04 -12.79 -9.57
C ALA A 61 9.98 -12.99 -11.09
N GLU A 62 9.64 -11.96 -11.87
CA GLU A 62 9.66 -12.00 -13.34
C GLU A 62 11.05 -12.35 -13.89
N ARG A 63 12.12 -11.80 -13.30
CA ARG A 63 13.50 -12.10 -13.72
C ARG A 63 13.95 -13.54 -13.42
N ARG A 64 13.37 -14.21 -12.41
CA ARG A 64 13.64 -15.63 -12.12
C ARG A 64 12.88 -16.59 -13.03
N VAL A 65 11.78 -16.15 -13.63
CA VAL A 65 11.05 -16.94 -14.64
C VAL A 65 11.79 -16.92 -15.98
N ALA A 66 12.33 -15.76 -16.37
CA ALA A 66 13.13 -15.64 -17.60
C ALA A 66 14.41 -16.50 -17.59
N ASP A 67 15.05 -16.69 -16.43
CA ASP A 67 16.23 -17.57 -16.30
C ASP A 67 15.89 -19.07 -16.40
N ARG A 68 14.62 -19.44 -16.15
CA ARG A 68 14.15 -20.83 -16.16
C ARG A 68 13.73 -21.30 -17.56
N ASP A 69 13.39 -20.39 -18.46
CA ASP A 69 12.98 -20.67 -19.84
C ASP A 69 14.15 -20.79 -20.82
N LEU A 70 15.39 -20.51 -20.40
CA LEU A 70 16.59 -20.73 -21.23
C LEU A 70 17.22 -22.12 -21.04
N GLY A 71 16.55 -23.01 -20.31
CA GLY A 71 17.09 -24.30 -19.86
C GLY A 71 16.37 -25.54 -20.38
N TRP A 72 15.77 -25.52 -21.57
CA TRP A 72 15.35 -26.75 -22.27
C TRP A 72 15.45 -26.60 -23.79
N GLY A 73 16.68 -26.73 -24.30
CA GLY A 73 16.97 -27.15 -25.65
C GLY A 73 18.08 -28.19 -25.56
N GLY A 74 17.76 -29.44 -25.91
CA GLY A 74 18.69 -30.58 -25.88
C GLY A 74 19.71 -30.59 -27.00
#